data_AF-A0A444VRX6-F1
#
_entry.id   AF-A0A444VRX6-F1
#
_cell.length_a   1.000
_cell.length_b   1.000
_cell.length_c   1.000
_cell.angle_alpha   90.00
_cell.angle_beta   90.00
_cell.angle_gamma   90.00
#
_symmetry.space_group_name_H-M   'P 1'
#
loop_
_entity.id
_entity.type
_entity.pdbx_description
1 polymer ?
#
loop_
_entity_poly.entity_id
_entity_poly.type
_entity_poly.pdbx_seq_one_letter_code
_entity_poly.pdbx_strand_id
1 'polypeptide(L)'
;MNDPIHFFCTKAYPMKKNHITNRYKKGDLVYAKVRPCVTLVVRLYVRKVYYCAIHNDPTANELVYFDSELRPYLGNLSIVKCQQQIV
;
A
#
# COMPACT_ATOMS: atom_id res chain seq x y z
N MET A 1 -21.64 26.35 -34.05
CA MET A 1 -20.96 26.84 -32.83
C MET A 1 -21.84 26.42 -31.65
N ASN A 2 -21.92 25.17 -31.17
CA ASN A 2 -20.90 24.19 -30.73
C ASN A 2 -19.76 24.95 -30.02
N ASP A 3 -19.70 25.08 -28.69
CA ASP A 3 -19.83 24.06 -27.64
C ASP A 3 -20.61 24.53 -26.36
N PRO A 4 -21.02 23.60 -25.46
CA PRO A 4 -22.26 23.65 -24.68
C PRO A 4 -22.12 23.85 -23.15
N ILE A 5 -23.26 24.16 -22.52
CA ILE A 5 -23.71 23.82 -21.15
C ILE A 5 -22.59 23.65 -20.11
N HIS A 6 -22.35 24.73 -19.36
CA HIS A 6 -21.68 24.70 -18.06
C HIS A 6 -22.62 24.00 -17.06
N PHE A 7 -22.49 22.67 -16.97
CA PHE A 7 -23.25 21.80 -16.08
C PHE A 7 -22.82 22.03 -14.62
N PHE A 8 -23.40 23.03 -13.98
CA PHE A 8 -23.38 23.18 -12.52
C PHE A 8 -24.17 22.01 -11.92
N CYS A 9 -23.49 20.96 -11.47
CA CYS A 9 -24.15 19.90 -10.72
C CYS A 9 -23.24 19.34 -9.61
N THR A 10 -23.71 19.54 -8.37
CA THR A 10 -23.35 18.88 -7.11
C THR A 10 -21.98 19.16 -6.48
N LYS A 11 -21.97 20.11 -5.54
CA LYS A 11 -21.05 20.05 -4.40
C LYS A 11 -21.43 18.84 -3.53
N ALA A 12 -20.58 17.81 -3.52
CA ALA A 12 -20.67 16.71 -2.57
C ALA A 12 -20.13 17.16 -1.21
N TYR A 13 -21.01 17.31 -0.24
CA TYR A 13 -20.67 17.55 1.16
C TYR A 13 -19.80 16.38 1.68
N PRO A 14 -18.67 16.65 2.36
CA PRO A 14 -17.73 15.61 2.78
C PRO A 14 -18.35 14.76 3.90
N MET A 15 -18.68 13.51 3.59
CA MET A 15 -18.92 12.50 4.60
C MET A 15 -17.68 12.42 5.50
N LYS A 16 -17.84 12.80 6.78
CA LYS A 16 -16.80 12.74 7.80
C LYS A 16 -16.44 11.28 8.04
N LYS A 17 -15.55 10.76 7.19
CA LYS A 17 -15.15 9.35 7.17
C LYS A 17 -14.32 9.10 8.41
N ASN A 18 -14.88 8.36 9.36
CA ASN A 18 -14.17 7.91 10.56
C ASN A 18 -12.86 7.27 10.10
N HIS A 19 -11.74 7.90 10.45
CA HIS A 19 -10.45 7.77 9.77
C HIS A 19 -9.80 6.44 10.16
N ILE A 20 -10.37 5.32 9.70
CA ILE A 20 -9.59 4.08 9.56
C ILE A 20 -8.58 4.42 8.48
N THR A 21 -7.41 4.91 8.91
CA THR A 21 -6.30 5.27 8.05
C THR A 21 -5.84 4.00 7.37
N ASN A 22 -6.45 3.67 6.24
CA ASN A 22 -5.90 2.66 5.35
C ASN A 22 -4.61 3.26 4.78
N ARG A 23 -3.49 3.04 5.47
CA ARG A 23 -2.20 3.67 5.16
C ARG A 23 -1.69 3.27 3.79
N TYR A 24 -2.07 2.09 3.32
CA TYR A 24 -1.61 1.50 2.06
C TYR A 24 -2.79 1.12 1.16
N LYS A 25 -2.66 1.39 -0.13
CA LYS A 25 -3.62 1.00 -1.17
C LYS A 25 -3.19 -0.29 -1.86
N LYS A 26 -4.13 -0.95 -2.54
CA LYS A 26 -3.82 -2.08 -3.40
C LYS A 26 -2.84 -1.64 -4.50
N GLY A 27 -1.74 -2.37 -4.64
CA GLY A 27 -0.65 -2.08 -5.56
C GLY A 27 0.52 -1.33 -4.93
N ASP A 28 0.37 -0.80 -3.71
CA ASP A 28 1.50 -0.13 -3.04
C ASP A 28 2.59 -1.12 -2.64
N LEU A 29 3.83 -0.66 -2.78
CA LEU A 29 5.01 -1.37 -2.31
C LEU A 29 5.24 -1.07 -0.82
N VAL A 30 5.38 -2.13 -0.04
CA VAL A 30 5.62 -2.07 1.40
C VAL A 30 6.69 -3.07 1.80
N TYR A 31 7.25 -2.88 2.99
CA TYR A 31 8.16 -3.82 3.62
C TYR A 31 7.61 -4.28 4.96
N ALA A 32 7.84 -5.55 5.28
CA ALA A 32 7.60 -6.05 6.62
C ALA A 32 8.79 -5.71 7.53
N LYS A 33 8.52 -5.23 8.75
CA LYS A 33 9.54 -4.98 9.76
C LYS A 33 10.34 -6.24 10.10
N VAL A 34 9.69 -7.40 10.07
CA VAL A 34 10.30 -8.71 10.30
C VAL A 34 11.17 -9.15 9.12
N ARG A 35 10.79 -8.75 7.89
CA ARG A 35 11.48 -9.12 6.65
C ARG A 35 11.68 -7.91 5.74
N PRO A 36 12.60 -7.00 6.11
CA PRO A 36 12.82 -5.78 5.34
C PRO A 36 13.49 -6.06 3.98
N CYS A 37 13.98 -7.28 3.77
CA CYS A 37 14.61 -7.72 2.52
C CYS A 37 13.64 -8.15 1.44
N VAL A 38 12.37 -8.35 1.79
CA VAL A 38 11.36 -8.82 0.84
C VAL A 38 10.45 -7.65 0.53
N THR A 39 10.49 -7.18 -0.72
CA THR A 39 9.52 -6.21 -1.21
C THR A 39 8.16 -6.88 -1.34
N LEU A 40 7.16 -6.28 -0.71
CA LEU A 40 5.80 -6.78 -0.67
C LEU A 40 4.87 -5.83 -1.41
N VAL A 41 3.89 -6.38 -2.11
CA VAL A 41 2.84 -5.62 -2.80
C VAL A 41 1.53 -5.85 -2.08
N VAL A 42 0.89 -4.77 -1.62
CA VAL A 42 -0.42 -4.86 -0.98
C VAL A 42 -1.46 -5.29 -2.01
N ARG A 43 -2.13 -6.43 -1.79
CA ARG A 43 -3.21 -6.91 -2.66
C ARG A 43 -4.58 -6.58 -2.11
N LEU A 44 -4.76 -6.73 -0.81
CA LEU A 44 -6.05 -6.60 -0.16
C LEU A 44 -5.89 -6.18 1.30
N TYR A 45 -6.86 -5.42 1.81
CA TYR A 45 -6.96 -5.08 3.22
C TYR A 45 -8.33 -5.55 3.73
N VAL A 46 -8.33 -6.53 4.64
CA VAL A 46 -9.55 -7.12 5.21
C VAL A 46 -9.35 -7.28 6.71
N ARG A 47 -10.40 -7.05 7.52
CA ARG A 47 -10.34 -7.29 8.99
C ARG A 47 -9.12 -6.66 9.70
N LYS A 48 -8.68 -5.48 9.25
CA LYS A 48 -7.50 -4.77 9.79
C LYS A 48 -6.15 -5.45 9.55
N VAL A 49 -6.08 -6.40 8.61
CA VAL A 49 -4.85 -7.02 8.16
C VAL A 49 -4.64 -6.78 6.67
N TYR A 50 -3.38 -6.59 6.31
CA TYR A 50 -2.95 -6.43 4.92
C TYR A 50 -2.47 -7.77 4.39
N TYR A 51 -3.10 -8.19 3.30
CA TYR A 51 -2.64 -9.31 2.48
C TYR A 51 -1.67 -8.75 1.45
N CYS A 52 -0.44 -9.21 1.53
CA CYS A 52 0.64 -8.77 0.68
C CYS A 52 1.22 -9.96 -0.08
N ALA A 53 1.50 -9.79 -1.37
CA ALA A 53 2.25 -10.77 -2.15
C ALA A 53 3.71 -10.34 -2.27
N ILE A 54 4.61 -11.30 -2.42
CA ILE A 54 6.01 -11.02 -2.67
C ILE A 54 6.15 -10.44 -4.07
N HIS A 55 6.76 -9.26 -4.21
CA HIS A 55 6.94 -8.63 -5.52
C HIS A 55 7.78 -9.49 -6.47
N ASN A 56 8.79 -10.16 -5.92
CA ASN A 56 9.68 -11.05 -6.68
C ASN A 56 9.00 -12.34 -7.15
N ASP A 57 7.95 -12.78 -6.44
CA ASP A 57 7.30 -14.06 -6.71
C ASP A 57 5.78 -13.94 -6.44
N PRO A 58 5.01 -13.50 -7.44
CA PRO A 58 3.57 -13.26 -7.28
C PRO A 58 2.75 -14.55 -7.14
N THR A 59 3.37 -15.71 -7.39
CA THR A 59 2.76 -17.04 -7.25
C THR A 59 2.99 -17.63 -5.85
N ALA A 60 3.91 -17.05 -5.07
CA ALA A 60 4.13 -17.44 -3.68
C ALA A 60 2.92 -17.11 -2.79
N ASN A 61 2.84 -17.80 -1.65
CA ASN A 61 1.77 -17.61 -0.67
C ASN A 61 1.62 -16.14 -0.24
N GLU A 62 0.37 -15.69 -0.14
CA GLU A 62 0.06 -14.36 0.38
C GLU A 62 0.46 -14.26 1.85
N LEU A 63 1.24 -13.23 2.17
CA LEU A 63 1.70 -12.94 3.51
C LEU A 63 0.75 -11.97 4.17
N VAL A 64 0.41 -12.24 5.42
CA VAL A 64 -0.53 -11.42 6.20
C VAL A 64 0.26 -10.62 7.23
N TYR A 65 0.07 -9.31 7.23
CA TYR A 65 0.74 -8.40 8.17
C TYR A 65 -0.24 -7.41 8.78
N PHE A 66 0.05 -7.01 10.02
CA PHE A 66 -0.64 -5.89 10.65
C PHE A 66 -0.08 -4.54 10.18
N ASP A 67 -0.88 -3.48 10.31
CA ASP A 67 -0.44 -2.11 10.00
C ASP A 67 0.86 -1.70 10.72
N SER A 68 1.02 -2.12 11.98
CA SER A 68 2.21 -1.83 12.80
C SER A 68 3.46 -2.61 12.38
N GLU A 69 3.30 -3.65 11.57
CA GLU A 69 4.40 -4.46 11.05
C GLU A 69 4.85 -4.01 9.66
N LEU A 70 4.02 -3.23 8.95
CA LEU A 70 4.33 -2.74 7.61
C LEU A 70 4.95 -1.35 7.63
N ARG A 71 5.87 -1.12 6.68
CA ARG A 71 6.45 0.19 6.39
C ARG A 71 6.28 0.55 4.91
N PRO A 72 6.01 1.83 4.58
CA PRO A 72 5.90 2.28 3.19
C PRO A 72 7.25 2.19 2.47
N TYR A 73 7.22 1.82 1.19
CA TYR A 73 8.34 2.04 0.27
C TYR A 73 8.44 3.53 -0.05
N LEU A 74 9.16 4.31 0.78
CA LEU A 74 9.47 5.69 0.46
C LEU A 74 10.61 5.71 -0.55
N GLY A 75 10.27 5.80 -1.84
CA GLY A 75 11.19 5.73 -2.98
C GLY A 75 12.33 6.75 -3.00
N ASN A 76 12.41 7.68 -2.04
CA ASN A 76 13.51 8.64 -1.91
C ASN A 76 14.39 8.46 -0.66
N LEU A 77 14.10 7.54 0.27
CA LEU A 77 14.90 7.43 1.50
C LEU A 77 14.86 6.05 2.14
N SER A 78 15.26 5.00 1.41
CA SER A 78 15.44 3.67 2.01
C SER A 78 16.37 2.82 1.17
N ILE A 79 17.66 3.12 1.25
CA ILE A 79 18.71 2.14 1.06
C ILE A 79 18.58 1.14 2.23
N VAL A 80 17.57 0.28 2.21
CA VAL A 80 17.60 -0.94 3.01
C VAL A 80 18.52 -1.87 2.26
N LYS A 81 19.82 -1.71 2.50
CA LYS A 81 20.78 -2.74 2.14
C LYS A 81 20.43 -3.96 2.96
N CYS A 82 19.72 -4.91 2.35
CA CYS A 82 19.91 -6.30 2.72
C CYS A 82 21.26 -6.74 2.18
N GLN A 83 22.34 -6.24 2.80
CA GLN A 83 23.59 -6.96 2.74
C GLN A 83 23.33 -8.23 3.52
N GLN A 84 23.10 -9.32 2.78
CA GLN A 84 23.41 -10.64 3.28
C GLN A 84 24.85 -10.54 3.78
N GLN A 85 25.01 -10.57 5.10
CA GLN A 85 26.30 -10.75 5.74
C GLN A 85 26.69 -12.21 5.43
N ILE A 86 27.33 -12.41 4.29
CA ILE A 86 28.03 -13.65 3.98
C ILE A 86 29.36 -13.55 4.73
N VAL A 87 29.49 -14.43 5.73
CA VAL A 87 30.68 -14.72 6.54
C VAL A 87 31.81 -15.20 5.64
#